data_AF-A0A354Z359-F1
#
_entry.id   AF-A0A354Z359-F1
#
_cell.length_a   1.000
_cell.length_b   1.000
_cell.length_c   1.000
_cell.angle_alpha   90.00
_cell.angle_beta   90.00
_cell.angle_gamma   90.00
#
_symmetry.space_group_name_H-M   'P 1'
#
loop_
_entity.id
_entity.type
_entity.pdbx_description
1 polymer ?
#
loop_
_entity_poly.entity_id
_entity_poly.type
_entity_poly.pdbx_seq_one_letter_code
_entity_poly.pdbx_strand_id
1 'polypeptide(L)'
;GALITVTASYLDGNNTNEAVTSAAVGPVANINDLPTGGITISGTATEDQTLTAVSTLADDDGLGPLNYQWRRDGAPIVGATSNTYTLGDADVGAQMSVVVTYTDVRGTAEGPFTGGPTAPVANVNDPPTGSVTISGTATEDQTLTASNTLADVEGLGPISYQWNRGGVPIAGATGTSYLLGDADVGAL
;
A
#
# COMPACT_ATOMS: atom_id res chain seq x y z
N GLY A 1 -29.47 -28.24 -4.73
CA GLY A 1 -28.99 -29.19 -5.76
C GLY A 1 -30.16 -29.79 -6.52
N ALA A 2 -29.90 -30.84 -7.28
CA ALA A 2 -30.92 -31.54 -8.06
C ALA A 2 -31.92 -32.28 -7.16
N LEU A 3 -33.13 -32.46 -7.66
CA LEU A 3 -34.12 -33.40 -7.12
C LEU A 3 -33.74 -34.82 -7.53
N ILE A 4 -33.86 -35.79 -6.63
CA ILE A 4 -33.53 -37.19 -6.93
C ILE A 4 -34.81 -38.02 -7.05
N THR A 5 -34.93 -38.77 -8.14
CA THR A 5 -36.00 -39.76 -8.39
C THR A 5 -35.37 -41.10 -8.76
N VAL A 6 -36.15 -42.18 -8.63
CA VAL A 6 -35.77 -43.51 -9.14
C VAL A 6 -36.89 -44.06 -10.00
N THR A 7 -36.54 -44.66 -11.14
CA THR A 7 -37.48 -45.37 -12.02
C THR A 7 -37.21 -46.87 -11.96
N ALA A 8 -38.20 -47.63 -11.53
CA ALA A 8 -38.19 -49.09 -11.66
C ALA A 8 -38.92 -49.47 -12.95
N SER A 9 -38.34 -50.35 -13.76
CA SER A 9 -38.97 -50.88 -14.97
C SER A 9 -38.84 -52.39 -15.07
N TYR A 10 -39.80 -53.03 -15.71
CA TYR A 10 -39.84 -54.47 -15.92
C TYR A 10 -40.59 -54.82 -17.22
N LEU A 11 -40.31 -56.00 -17.78
CA LEU A 11 -41.13 -56.58 -18.84
C LEU A 11 -42.22 -57.44 -18.20
N ASP A 12 -43.47 -57.22 -18.59
CA ASP A 12 -44.58 -58.07 -18.15
C ASP A 12 -44.57 -59.43 -18.88
N GLY A 13 -45.52 -60.31 -18.53
CA GLY A 13 -45.65 -61.63 -19.16
C GLY A 13 -46.02 -61.60 -20.65
N ASN A 14 -46.30 -60.42 -21.22
CA ASN A 14 -46.62 -60.21 -22.63
C ASN A 14 -45.51 -59.44 -23.37
N ASN A 15 -44.32 -59.32 -22.78
CA ASN A 15 -43.18 -58.55 -23.31
C ASN A 15 -43.46 -57.03 -23.46
N THR A 16 -44.37 -56.47 -22.67
CA THR A 16 -44.60 -55.02 -22.60
C THR A 16 -43.69 -54.41 -21.54
N ASN A 17 -43.01 -53.30 -21.87
CA ASN A 17 -42.15 -52.59 -20.92
C ASN A 17 -42.99 -51.67 -20.03
N GLU A 18 -43.01 -51.95 -18.74
CA GLU A 18 -43.73 -51.20 -17.71
C GLU A 18 -42.72 -50.44 -16.84
N ALA A 19 -43.05 -49.21 -16.43
CA ALA A 19 -42.18 -48.42 -15.57
C ALA A 19 -42.96 -47.53 -14.59
N VAL A 20 -42.44 -47.39 -13.38
CA VAL A 20 -42.97 -46.48 -12.35
C VAL A 20 -41.80 -45.66 -11.77
N THR A 21 -41.98 -44.34 -11.71
CA THR A 21 -41.02 -43.41 -11.12
C THR A 21 -41.48 -42.96 -9.74
N SER A 22 -40.57 -42.93 -8.76
CA SER A 22 -40.86 -42.43 -7.42
C SER A 22 -41.20 -40.94 -7.42
N ALA A 23 -41.81 -40.46 -6.32
CA ALA A 23 -41.77 -39.03 -6.03
C ALA A 23 -40.31 -38.55 -5.89
N ALA A 24 -40.07 -37.30 -6.25
CA ALA A 24 -38.78 -36.67 -6.03
C ALA A 24 -38.53 -36.50 -4.52
N VAL A 25 -37.37 -36.91 -4.04
CA VAL A 25 -36.85 -36.35 -2.79
C VAL A 25 -36.35 -34.93 -3.07
N GLY A 26 -36.42 -34.09 -2.03
CA GLY A 26 -36.03 -32.68 -2.11
C GLY A 26 -34.60 -32.47 -2.63
N PRO A 27 -34.23 -31.22 -2.91
CA PRO A 27 -32.95 -30.91 -3.51
C PRO A 27 -31.80 -31.34 -2.59
N VAL A 28 -30.76 -31.95 -3.16
CA VAL A 28 -29.52 -32.25 -2.41
C VAL A 28 -28.95 -30.94 -1.86
N ALA A 29 -28.70 -30.90 -0.55
CA ALA A 29 -28.13 -29.77 0.16
C ALA A 29 -26.60 -29.75 0.01
N ASN A 30 -26.01 -28.55 0.02
CA ASN A 30 -24.55 -28.40 0.09
C ASN A 30 -24.05 -28.59 1.53
N ILE A 31 -22.80 -29.04 1.66
CA ILE A 31 -21.99 -28.86 2.86
C ILE A 31 -20.80 -28.01 2.44
N ASN A 32 -20.48 -26.99 3.23
CA ASN A 32 -19.38 -26.08 2.94
C ASN A 32 -18.03 -26.81 2.99
N ASP A 33 -17.26 -26.71 1.91
CA ASP A 33 -15.86 -27.13 1.88
C ASP A 33 -14.96 -25.97 2.33
N LEU A 34 -13.97 -26.24 3.18
CA LEU A 34 -13.05 -25.19 3.63
C LEU A 34 -11.99 -24.88 2.57
N PRO A 35 -11.64 -23.60 2.36
CA PRO A 35 -10.61 -23.22 1.41
C PRO A 35 -9.20 -23.66 1.82
N THR A 36 -8.35 -23.79 0.81
CA THR A 36 -6.93 -24.13 0.93
C THR A 36 -6.06 -23.03 0.29
N GLY A 37 -4.75 -23.11 0.49
CA GLY A 37 -3.79 -22.11 0.00
C GLY A 37 -3.61 -20.95 0.98
N GLY A 38 -3.14 -19.80 0.47
CA GLY A 38 -2.92 -18.62 1.31
C GLY A 38 -2.59 -17.36 0.51
N ILE A 39 -2.30 -16.29 1.26
CA ILE A 39 -1.94 -14.98 0.73
C ILE A 39 -0.48 -14.69 1.07
N THR A 40 0.29 -14.24 0.08
CA THR A 40 1.64 -13.71 0.28
C THR A 40 1.72 -12.28 -0.26
N ILE A 41 2.76 -11.56 0.12
CA ILE A 41 3.08 -10.24 -0.44
C ILE A 41 4.33 -10.39 -1.30
N SER A 42 4.26 -9.83 -2.51
CA SER A 42 5.40 -9.68 -3.42
C SER A 42 5.70 -8.19 -3.65
N GLY A 43 6.93 -7.88 -4.08
CA GLY A 43 7.45 -6.52 -4.19
C GLY A 43 8.50 -6.22 -3.11
N THR A 44 9.17 -5.07 -3.25
CA THR A 44 10.18 -4.61 -2.30
C THR A 44 9.55 -3.65 -1.31
N ALA A 45 9.81 -3.83 -0.01
CA ALA A 45 9.38 -2.91 1.03
C ALA A 45 10.29 -1.66 1.05
N THR A 46 10.13 -0.82 0.04
CA THR A 46 10.83 0.46 -0.10
C THR A 46 9.80 1.47 -0.57
N GLU A 47 9.88 2.67 -0.04
CA GLU A 47 9.09 3.82 -0.49
C GLU A 47 9.06 3.95 -2.02
N ASP A 48 7.94 4.46 -2.53
CA ASP A 48 7.58 4.54 -3.95
C ASP A 48 7.44 3.20 -4.70
N GLN A 49 7.73 2.07 -4.05
CA GLN A 49 7.51 0.75 -4.64
C GLN A 49 6.07 0.27 -4.40
N THR A 50 5.61 -0.60 -5.30
CA THR A 50 4.30 -1.24 -5.18
C THR A 50 4.44 -2.65 -4.61
N LEU A 51 3.70 -2.92 -3.53
CA LEU A 51 3.45 -4.25 -3.03
C LEU A 51 2.23 -4.87 -3.71
N THR A 52 2.29 -6.17 -3.99
CA THR A 52 1.19 -6.93 -4.60
C THR A 52 0.83 -8.12 -3.73
N ALA A 53 -0.45 -8.22 -3.34
CA ALA A 53 -1.00 -9.38 -2.68
C ALA A 53 -1.18 -10.51 -3.70
N VAL A 54 -0.52 -11.64 -3.46
CA VAL A 54 -0.57 -12.83 -4.31
C VAL A 54 -1.40 -13.89 -3.61
N SER A 55 -2.46 -14.34 -4.28
CA SER A 55 -3.34 -15.38 -3.77
C SER A 55 -3.03 -16.73 -4.41
N THR A 56 -3.01 -17.77 -3.59
CA THR A 56 -3.02 -19.18 -4.01
C THR A 56 -4.29 -19.89 -3.53
N LEU A 57 -5.32 -19.12 -3.13
CA LEU A 57 -6.54 -19.66 -2.58
C LEU A 57 -7.27 -20.54 -3.59
N ALA A 58 -7.74 -21.69 -3.13
CA ALA A 58 -8.58 -22.61 -3.86
C ALA A 58 -9.69 -23.13 -2.95
N ASP A 59 -10.87 -23.30 -3.53
CA ASP A 59 -12.09 -23.68 -2.83
C ASP A 59 -12.95 -24.55 -3.74
N ASP A 60 -13.37 -25.73 -3.26
CA ASP A 60 -14.17 -26.68 -4.00
C ASP A 60 -15.62 -26.19 -4.19
N ASP A 61 -16.10 -25.32 -3.29
CA ASP A 61 -17.38 -24.62 -3.44
C ASP A 61 -17.30 -23.38 -4.35
N GLY A 62 -16.10 -23.08 -4.84
CA GLY A 62 -15.81 -22.07 -5.86
C GLY A 62 -15.40 -20.74 -5.28
N LEU A 63 -14.32 -20.17 -5.81
CA LEU A 63 -13.78 -18.88 -5.35
C LEU A 63 -14.60 -17.70 -5.90
N GLY A 64 -15.09 -16.84 -5.01
CA GLY A 64 -15.65 -15.55 -5.40
C GLY A 64 -14.61 -14.43 -5.50
N PRO A 65 -15.05 -13.18 -5.77
CA PRO A 65 -14.15 -12.03 -5.82
C PRO A 65 -13.44 -11.81 -4.48
N LEU A 66 -12.11 -11.62 -4.54
CA LEU A 66 -11.29 -11.34 -3.37
C LEU A 66 -11.43 -9.86 -2.97
N ASN A 67 -11.62 -9.63 -1.67
CA ASN A 67 -11.63 -8.31 -1.05
C ASN A 67 -10.35 -8.14 -0.25
N TYR A 68 -9.64 -7.03 -0.46
CA TYR A 68 -8.36 -6.76 0.18
C TYR A 68 -8.50 -5.63 1.20
N GLN A 69 -7.66 -5.66 2.24
CA GLN A 69 -7.46 -4.57 3.16
C GLN A 69 -5.99 -4.55 3.59
N TRP A 70 -5.24 -3.58 3.10
CA TRP A 70 -3.86 -3.36 3.53
C TRP A 70 -3.80 -2.78 4.94
N ARG A 71 -2.74 -3.13 5.66
CA ARG A 71 -2.50 -2.75 7.05
C ARG A 71 -1.06 -2.29 7.24
N ARG A 72 -0.91 -1.23 8.04
CA ARG A 72 0.36 -0.67 8.51
C ARG A 72 0.49 -0.98 10.00
N ASP A 73 1.54 -1.70 10.38
CA ASP A 73 1.76 -2.15 11.77
C ASP A 73 0.52 -2.80 12.41
N GLY A 74 -0.21 -3.58 11.60
CA GLY A 74 -1.43 -4.28 12.00
C GLY A 74 -2.72 -3.44 11.96
N ALA A 75 -2.64 -2.12 11.83
CA ALA A 75 -3.81 -1.24 11.72
C ALA A 75 -4.27 -1.10 10.25
N PRO A 76 -5.59 -1.12 9.96
CA PRO A 76 -6.09 -0.98 8.59
C PRO A 76 -5.82 0.41 8.02
N ILE A 77 -5.34 0.46 6.78
CA ILE A 77 -5.18 1.72 6.02
C ILE A 77 -6.50 2.03 5.30
N VAL A 78 -7.10 3.16 5.63
CA VAL A 78 -8.40 3.56 5.07
C VAL A 78 -8.31 3.66 3.54
N GLY A 79 -9.22 2.98 2.84
CA GLY A 79 -9.30 3.01 1.38
C GLY A 79 -8.32 2.10 0.64
N ALA A 80 -7.39 1.44 1.34
CA ALA A 80 -6.41 0.55 0.74
C ALA A 80 -7.00 -0.86 0.48
N THR A 81 -7.88 -0.97 -0.51
CA THR A 81 -8.67 -2.18 -0.80
C THR A 81 -8.34 -2.87 -2.14
N SER A 82 -7.32 -2.37 -2.84
CA SER A 82 -6.82 -3.00 -4.07
C SER A 82 -5.91 -4.19 -3.76
N ASN A 83 -5.73 -5.09 -4.73
CA ASN A 83 -4.73 -6.17 -4.66
C ASN A 83 -3.28 -5.65 -4.67
N THR A 84 -3.09 -4.38 -5.00
CA THR A 84 -1.81 -3.67 -4.96
C THR A 84 -1.86 -2.49 -3.99
N TYR A 85 -0.72 -2.13 -3.42
CA TYR A 85 -0.55 -0.94 -2.59
C TYR A 85 0.81 -0.30 -2.86
N THR A 86 0.80 0.99 -3.23
CA THR A 86 2.04 1.77 -3.40
C THR A 86 2.40 2.38 -2.06
N LEU A 87 3.65 2.13 -1.64
CA LEU A 87 4.22 2.65 -0.40
C LEU A 87 4.54 4.14 -0.55
N GLY A 88 4.30 4.92 0.49
CA GLY A 88 4.78 6.31 0.58
C GLY A 88 5.29 6.66 1.97
N ASP A 89 5.60 7.93 2.21
CA ASP A 89 6.27 8.44 3.42
C ASP A 89 5.69 7.89 4.73
N ALA A 90 4.36 7.86 4.83
CA ALA A 90 3.68 7.45 6.05
C ALA A 90 3.83 5.95 6.37
N ASP A 91 4.31 5.15 5.41
CA ASP A 91 4.62 3.73 5.55
C ASP A 91 6.08 3.48 5.97
N VAL A 92 6.98 4.46 5.87
CA VAL A 92 8.41 4.31 6.17
C VAL A 92 8.61 3.82 7.61
N GLY A 93 9.43 2.77 7.75
CA GLY A 93 9.71 2.10 9.03
C GLY A 93 8.61 1.16 9.52
N ALA A 94 7.42 1.18 8.94
CA ALA A 94 6.32 0.29 9.30
C ALA A 94 6.43 -1.06 8.58
N GLN A 95 5.83 -2.09 9.17
CA GLN A 95 5.61 -3.37 8.50
C GLN A 95 4.26 -3.41 7.81
N MET A 96 4.22 -3.92 6.58
CA MET A 96 3.02 -3.99 5.78
C MET A 96 2.43 -5.40 5.78
N SER A 97 1.12 -5.50 5.94
CA SER A 97 0.37 -6.75 5.80
C SER A 97 -0.92 -6.52 5.03
N VAL A 98 -1.53 -7.59 4.53
CA VAL A 98 -2.81 -7.53 3.83
C VAL A 98 -3.74 -8.61 4.38
N VAL A 99 -4.99 -8.25 4.61
CA VAL A 99 -6.06 -9.20 4.93
C VAL A 99 -6.94 -9.36 3.70
N VAL A 100 -7.27 -10.61 3.36
CA VAL A 100 -8.13 -10.97 2.25
C VAL A 100 -9.32 -11.77 2.75
N THR A 101 -10.51 -11.47 2.23
CA THR A 101 -11.74 -12.23 2.43
C THR A 101 -12.47 -12.41 1.12
N TYR A 102 -13.34 -13.40 1.01
CA TYR A 102 -14.26 -13.53 -0.12
C TYR A 102 -15.56 -14.20 0.31
N THR A 103 -16.53 -14.22 -0.60
CA THR A 103 -17.73 -15.04 -0.48
C THR A 103 -17.68 -16.06 -1.60
N ASP A 104 -17.78 -17.35 -1.29
CA ASP A 104 -17.75 -18.42 -2.28
C ASP A 104 -18.95 -18.33 -3.25
N VAL A 105 -18.98 -19.18 -4.27
CA VAL A 105 -20.06 -19.20 -5.27
C VAL A 105 -21.41 -19.65 -4.66
N ARG A 106 -21.39 -20.20 -3.44
CA ARG A 106 -22.56 -20.71 -2.72
C ARG A 106 -23.06 -19.76 -1.62
N GLY A 107 -22.40 -18.61 -1.44
CA GLY A 107 -22.78 -17.57 -0.51
C GLY A 107 -22.15 -17.68 0.89
N THR A 108 -21.19 -18.58 1.11
CA THR A 108 -20.45 -18.67 2.37
C THR A 108 -19.34 -17.63 2.42
N ALA A 109 -19.22 -16.90 3.53
CA ALA A 109 -18.13 -15.97 3.76
C ALA A 109 -16.89 -16.70 4.27
N GLU A 110 -15.75 -16.50 3.60
CA GLU A 110 -14.50 -17.20 3.87
C GLU A 110 -13.36 -16.22 4.22
N GLY A 111 -12.44 -16.70 5.07
CA GLY A 111 -11.34 -15.93 5.63
C GLY A 111 -11.59 -15.43 7.07
N PRO A 112 -10.78 -14.49 7.59
CA PRO A 112 -9.72 -13.75 6.90
C PRO A 112 -8.46 -14.58 6.62
N PHE A 113 -7.82 -14.32 5.48
CA PHE A 113 -6.48 -14.79 5.14
C PHE A 113 -5.51 -13.63 5.23
N THR A 114 -4.35 -13.83 5.86
CA THR A 114 -3.35 -12.77 6.06
C THR A 114 -2.09 -13.06 5.26
N GLY A 115 -1.60 -12.07 4.51
CA GLY A 115 -0.28 -12.06 3.90
C GLY A 115 0.68 -11.08 4.60
N GLY A 116 1.95 -11.48 4.72
CA GLY A 116 2.98 -10.70 5.42
C GLY A 116 3.15 -11.09 6.91
N PRO A 117 3.78 -10.23 7.74
CA PRO A 117 4.25 -8.88 7.41
C PRO A 117 5.47 -8.85 6.48
N THR A 118 5.68 -7.72 5.81
CA THR A 118 6.95 -7.42 5.13
C THR A 118 8.05 -7.08 6.14
N ALA A 119 9.29 -6.94 5.66
CA ALA A 119 10.29 -6.15 6.39
C ALA A 119 9.80 -4.70 6.54
N PRO A 120 10.33 -3.92 7.52
CA PRO A 120 10.09 -2.50 7.61
C PRO A 120 10.37 -1.79 6.29
N VAL A 121 9.49 -0.86 5.89
CA VAL A 121 9.65 -0.10 4.64
C VAL A 121 10.89 0.78 4.73
N ALA A 122 11.80 0.65 3.77
CA ALA A 122 12.97 1.51 3.64
C ALA A 122 12.59 2.87 3.04
N ASN A 123 13.15 3.95 3.58
CA ASN A 123 13.02 5.32 3.07
C ASN A 123 13.77 5.50 1.75
N VAL A 124 13.25 6.35 0.87
CA VAL A 124 13.95 6.92 -0.28
C VAL A 124 14.13 8.40 0.00
N ASN A 125 15.33 8.94 -0.19
CA ASN A 125 15.58 10.35 0.13
C ASN A 125 14.92 11.29 -0.90
N ASP A 126 14.04 12.17 -0.44
CA ASP A 126 13.43 13.22 -1.21
C ASP A 126 14.25 14.52 -1.21
N PRO A 127 14.16 15.32 -2.28
CA PRO A 127 14.75 16.64 -2.31
C PRO A 127 13.94 17.62 -1.44
N PRO A 128 14.60 18.56 -0.74
CA PRO A 128 13.89 19.60 -0.01
C PRO A 128 13.15 20.52 -0.97
N THR A 129 12.07 21.11 -0.48
CA THR A 129 11.27 22.13 -1.14
C THR A 129 11.47 23.50 -0.48
N GLY A 130 10.95 24.57 -1.11
CA GLY A 130 11.03 25.93 -0.59
C GLY A 130 12.15 26.76 -1.21
N SER A 131 12.60 27.80 -0.49
CA SER A 131 13.59 28.76 -0.98
C SER A 131 14.40 29.40 0.14
N VAL A 132 15.55 29.97 -0.21
CA VAL A 132 16.37 30.82 0.66
C VAL A 132 16.37 32.22 0.07
N THR A 133 16.18 33.23 0.92
CA THR A 133 16.12 34.65 0.54
C THR A 133 17.08 35.48 1.37
N ILE A 134 17.52 36.60 0.81
CA ILE A 134 18.34 37.60 1.51
C ILE A 134 17.55 38.91 1.52
N SER A 135 17.56 39.59 2.66
CA SER A 135 16.94 40.90 2.86
C SER A 135 17.93 41.90 3.46
N GLY A 136 17.68 43.19 3.29
CA GLY A 136 18.58 44.27 3.69
C GLY A 136 19.00 45.15 2.51
N THR A 137 19.77 46.19 2.79
CA THR A 137 20.30 47.10 1.77
C THR A 137 21.72 46.67 1.41
N ALA A 138 22.00 46.48 0.12
CA ALA A 138 23.34 46.12 -0.38
C ALA A 138 24.28 47.34 -0.44
N THR A 139 24.54 47.94 0.71
CA THR A 139 25.48 49.05 0.89
C THR A 139 26.50 48.65 1.94
N GLU A 140 27.75 49.06 1.76
CA GLU A 140 28.78 48.94 2.80
C GLU A 140 28.27 49.42 4.17
N ASP A 141 28.75 48.75 5.23
CA ASP A 141 28.33 48.94 6.63
C ASP A 141 26.85 48.60 6.92
N GLN A 142 26.10 48.05 5.96
CA GLN A 142 24.76 47.53 6.19
C GLN A 142 24.76 46.01 6.42
N THR A 143 23.78 45.56 7.20
CA THR A 143 23.58 44.14 7.50
C THR A 143 22.58 43.53 6.54
N LEU A 144 22.98 42.44 5.89
CA LEU A 144 22.09 41.54 5.18
C LEU A 144 21.63 40.42 6.12
N THR A 145 20.39 39.96 5.95
CA THR A 145 19.79 38.88 6.73
C THR A 145 19.27 37.77 5.81
N ALA A 146 19.67 36.54 6.08
CA ALA A 146 19.21 35.34 5.40
C ALA A 146 17.95 34.78 6.08
N SER A 147 16.98 34.39 5.27
CA SER A 147 15.73 33.74 5.67
C SER A 147 15.43 32.58 4.74
N ASN A 148 14.60 31.63 5.16
CA ASN A 148 14.21 30.51 4.31
C ASN A 148 12.77 30.04 4.56
N THR A 149 12.25 29.28 3.60
CA THR A 149 10.96 28.56 3.68
C THR A 149 11.16 27.07 3.42
N LEU A 150 12.33 26.54 3.80
CA LEU A 150 12.69 25.16 3.48
C LEU A 150 11.71 24.21 4.17
N ALA A 151 11.39 23.12 3.49
CA ALA A 151 10.63 22.00 4.01
C ALA A 151 11.15 20.72 3.37
N ASP A 152 11.14 19.64 4.12
CA ASP A 152 11.70 18.34 3.74
C ASP A 152 10.85 17.28 4.42
N VAL A 153 10.46 16.23 3.69
CA VAL A 153 9.43 15.28 4.17
C VAL A 153 10.00 14.33 5.22
N GLU A 154 11.29 14.01 5.11
CA GLU A 154 12.07 13.31 6.14
C GLU A 154 12.45 14.22 7.32
N GLY A 155 12.21 15.52 7.16
CA GLY A 155 12.40 16.54 8.17
C GLY A 155 13.72 17.30 8.02
N LEU A 156 13.75 18.50 8.60
CA LEU A 156 14.93 19.36 8.53
C LEU A 156 15.87 19.15 9.72
N GLY A 157 17.14 18.97 9.42
CA GLY A 157 18.22 19.14 10.40
C GLY A 157 18.51 20.62 10.72
N PRO A 158 19.55 20.90 11.52
CA PRO A 158 19.99 22.26 11.78
C PRO A 158 20.37 23.00 10.49
N ILE A 159 19.73 24.14 10.25
CA ILE A 159 20.04 24.98 9.09
C ILE A 159 21.31 25.80 9.40
N SER A 160 22.30 25.65 8.53
CA SER A 160 23.55 26.39 8.58
C SER A 160 23.64 27.33 7.37
N TYR A 161 24.17 28.53 7.57
CA TYR A 161 24.40 29.47 6.49
C TYR A 161 25.89 29.59 6.20
N GLN A 162 26.21 29.94 4.95
CA GLN A 162 27.54 30.37 4.54
C GLN A 162 27.35 31.52 3.56
N TRP A 163 27.83 32.71 3.92
CA TRP A 163 27.82 33.86 3.02
C TRP A 163 28.95 33.72 2.01
N ASN A 164 28.64 33.95 0.75
CA ASN A 164 29.60 33.86 -0.35
C ASN A 164 29.73 35.22 -1.03
N ARG A 165 30.95 35.58 -1.40
CA ARG A 165 31.28 36.75 -2.22
C ARG A 165 31.80 36.23 -3.56
N GLY A 166 31.14 36.58 -4.66
CA GLY A 166 31.54 36.10 -5.98
C GLY A 166 31.54 34.57 -6.13
N GLY A 167 30.64 33.90 -5.41
CA GLY A 167 30.60 32.44 -5.33
C GLY A 167 31.67 31.81 -4.42
N VAL A 168 32.54 32.61 -3.80
CA VAL A 168 33.58 32.14 -2.87
C VAL A 168 33.13 32.29 -1.41
N PRO A 169 33.28 31.26 -0.56
CA PRO A 169 32.96 31.36 0.87
C PRO A 169 33.74 32.44 1.61
N ILE A 170 33.02 33.29 2.34
CA ILE A 170 33.61 34.27 3.25
C ILE A 170 33.89 33.58 4.59
N ALA A 171 35.16 33.46 4.96
CA ALA A 171 35.56 32.72 6.16
C ALA A 171 34.88 33.27 7.43
N GLY A 172 34.23 32.38 8.19
CA GLY A 172 33.54 32.71 9.45
C GLY A 172 32.16 33.37 9.27
N ALA A 173 31.74 33.70 8.05
CA ALA A 173 30.44 34.28 7.78
C ALA A 173 29.36 33.18 7.70
N THR A 174 28.99 32.64 8.85
CA THR A 174 28.01 31.54 8.97
C THR A 174 26.74 31.91 9.73
N GLY A 175 26.58 33.19 10.07
CA GLY A 175 25.42 33.71 10.79
C GLY A 175 24.18 33.82 9.89
N THR A 176 23.02 33.95 10.53
CA THR A 176 21.78 34.37 9.85
C THR A 176 21.86 35.80 9.32
N SER A 177 22.86 36.57 9.75
CA SER A 177 23.16 37.90 9.26
C SER A 177 24.64 38.03 8.88
N TYR A 178 24.91 38.97 7.98
CA TYR A 178 26.26 39.33 7.53
C TYR A 178 26.35 40.85 7.36
N LEU A 179 27.36 41.44 8.01
CA LEU A 179 27.68 42.85 7.87
C LEU A 179 28.58 43.02 6.64
N LEU A 180 28.13 43.82 5.67
CA LEU A 180 28.91 44.17 4.48
C LEU A 180 30.09 45.08 4.89
N GLY A 181 31.27 44.84 4.33
CA GLY A 181 32.43 45.71 4.52
C GLY A 181 33.18 46.02 3.22
N ASP A 182 34.28 46.75 3.31
CA ASP A 182 35.10 47.23 2.18
C ASP A 182 35.37 46.14 1.12
N ALA A 183 35.69 44.92 1.57
CA ALA A 183 36.06 43.82 0.69
C ALA A 183 34.89 43.26 -0.15
N ASP A 184 33.64 43.63 0.18
CA ASP A 184 32.44 43.28 -0.58
C ASP A 184 32.18 44.28 -1.74
N VAL A 185 32.73 45.49 -1.67
CA VAL A 185 32.48 46.56 -2.65
C VAL A 185 33.17 46.22 -3.98
N GLY A 186 32.36 46.09 -5.04
CA GLY A 186 32.87 45.85 -6.40
C GLY A 186 33.48 44.46 -6.61
N ALA A 187 33.29 43.53 -5.66
CA ALA A 187 33.69 42.14 -5.83
C ALA A 187 32.81 41.44 -6.87
N LEU A 188 33.44 40.60 -7.71
CA LEU A 188 32.80 39.77 -8.73
C LEU A 188 32.67 38.33 -8.26
#